data_AF-I0KBM0-F1
#
_entry.id   AF-I0KBM0-F1
#
_cell.length_a   1.000
_cell.length_b   1.000
_cell.length_c   1.000
_cell.angle_alpha   90.00
_cell.angle_beta   90.00
_cell.angle_gamma   90.00
#
_symmetry.space_group_name_H-M   'P 1'
#
loop_
_entity.id
_entity.type
_entity.pdbx_description
1 polymer ?
#
loop_
_entity_poly.entity_id
_entity_poly.type
_entity_poly.pdbx_seq_one_letter_code
_entity_poly.pdbx_strand_id
1 'polypeptide(L)'
;MMKELLQTIFKTTEDRLKNPFIGAFTTSWLVFNWNAILYLLFSKKDIEEKIRYIENNLSHEGTAIWLPLLSAFLYTLLLPYLNLLIDEVLNYSVVRSEKNIIRKKTNNIENQKLLAIEEIKLEDTKTEYREKRQQNNLIEELQKKVIQYEDEIKTNRDSYNQATDEFRSVLQKLEEEKANLLVSYENRLNDLSKEKDSTIEELQKTISSFSKESKIIYSFSNGQDLYESKDGTRTIYINKNNRSVYSEEEFQDFIKAYTLNKYIESI
;
A
#
# COMPACT_ATOMS: atom_id res chain seq x y z
N MET A 1 -84.06 47.23 52.32
CA MET A 1 -83.86 48.63 52.75
C MET A 1 -82.62 48.87 53.61
N MET A 2 -82.59 48.58 54.93
CA MET A 2 -81.44 49.00 55.77
C MET A 2 -80.10 48.33 55.36
N LYS A 3 -80.14 47.04 54.97
CA LYS A 3 -78.97 46.33 54.42
C LYS A 3 -78.50 46.87 53.07
N GLU A 4 -79.42 47.32 52.21
CA GLU A 4 -79.09 47.88 50.89
C GLU A 4 -78.49 49.29 51.01
N LEU A 5 -78.98 50.09 51.96
CA LEU A 5 -78.38 51.40 52.29
C LEU A 5 -76.96 51.24 52.84
N LEU A 6 -76.76 50.31 53.77
CA LEU A 6 -75.43 50.00 54.29
C LEU A 6 -74.50 49.49 53.18
N GLN A 7 -74.93 48.54 52.35
CA GLN A 7 -74.12 48.06 51.22
C GLN A 7 -73.78 49.16 50.21
N THR A 8 -74.70 50.09 49.94
CA THR A 8 -74.45 51.21 49.03
C THR A 8 -73.44 52.20 49.62
N ILE A 9 -73.53 52.50 50.93
CA ILE A 9 -72.56 53.35 51.64
C ILE A 9 -71.19 52.66 51.69
N PHE A 10 -71.14 51.37 52.03
CA PHE A 10 -69.89 50.61 52.06
C PHE A 10 -69.23 50.55 50.69
N LYS A 11 -69.99 50.25 49.62
CA LYS A 11 -69.46 50.17 48.26
C LYS A 11 -68.92 51.51 47.75
N THR A 12 -69.61 52.62 48.07
CA THR A 12 -69.16 53.98 47.74
C THR A 12 -67.91 54.38 48.56
N THR A 13 -67.81 53.90 49.80
CA THR A 13 -66.67 54.16 50.68
C THR A 13 -65.46 53.30 50.30
N GLU A 14 -65.68 52.06 49.86
CA GLU A 14 -64.66 51.12 49.41
C GLU A 14 -63.88 51.67 48.21
N ASP A 15 -64.58 52.24 47.21
CA ASP A 15 -63.91 52.83 46.05
C ASP A 15 -63.08 54.08 46.39
N ARG A 16 -63.41 54.78 47.48
CA ARG A 16 -62.64 55.93 47.99
C ARG A 16 -61.48 55.49 48.88
N LEU A 17 -61.65 54.44 49.68
CA LEU A 17 -60.59 53.86 50.51
C LEU A 17 -59.49 53.17 49.68
N LYS A 18 -59.77 52.81 48.42
CA LYS A 18 -58.75 52.38 47.45
C LYS A 18 -57.75 53.49 47.09
N ASN A 19 -58.06 54.75 47.36
CA ASN A 19 -57.08 55.83 47.23
C ASN A 19 -56.06 55.71 48.39
N PRO A 20 -54.77 55.49 48.11
CA PRO A 20 -53.74 55.32 49.13
C PRO A 20 -53.67 56.47 50.14
N PHE A 21 -53.98 57.70 49.68
CA PHE A 21 -54.01 58.87 50.54
C PHE A 21 -55.19 58.85 51.51
N ILE A 22 -56.37 58.44 51.05
CA ILE A 22 -57.57 58.36 51.90
C ILE A 22 -57.39 57.26 52.95
N GLY A 23 -56.82 56.11 52.57
CA GLY A 23 -56.45 55.06 53.51
C GLY A 23 -55.45 55.56 54.56
N ALA A 24 -54.35 56.18 54.14
CA ALA A 24 -53.32 56.72 55.03
C ALA A 24 -53.82 57.85 55.94
N PHE A 25 -54.70 58.71 55.43
CA PHE A 25 -55.35 59.75 56.23
C PHE A 25 -56.28 59.16 57.27
N THR A 26 -57.10 58.17 56.89
CA THR A 26 -58.01 57.50 57.83
C THR A 26 -57.23 56.82 58.94
N THR A 27 -56.18 56.06 58.62
CA THR A 27 -55.34 55.40 59.63
C THR A 27 -54.60 56.42 60.50
N SER A 28 -54.01 57.45 59.90
CA SER A 28 -53.32 58.49 60.64
C SER A 28 -54.27 59.26 61.57
N TRP A 29 -55.50 59.53 61.13
CA TRP A 29 -56.51 60.22 61.93
C TRP A 29 -56.94 59.38 63.13
N LEU A 30 -57.16 58.08 62.94
CA LEU A 30 -57.43 57.14 64.04
C LEU A 30 -56.27 57.09 65.04
N VAL A 31 -55.02 57.11 64.56
CA VAL A 31 -53.81 57.07 65.40
C VAL A 31 -53.66 58.36 66.21
N PHE A 32 -53.84 59.54 65.62
CA PHE A 32 -53.69 60.81 66.37
C PHE A 32 -54.89 61.09 67.29
N ASN A 33 -56.10 60.68 66.90
CA ASN A 33 -57.33 60.89 67.68
C ASN A 33 -57.74 59.67 68.52
N TRP A 34 -56.80 58.75 68.78
CA TRP A 34 -57.05 57.49 69.49
C TRP A 34 -57.74 57.69 70.85
N ASN A 35 -57.35 58.72 71.60
CA ASN A 35 -57.92 59.06 72.90
C ASN A 35 -59.43 59.35 72.83
N ALA A 36 -59.87 60.12 71.82
CA ALA A 36 -61.28 60.46 71.64
C ALA A 36 -62.12 59.23 71.28
N ILE A 37 -61.57 58.35 70.44
CA ILE A 37 -62.23 57.10 70.02
C ILE A 37 -62.37 56.15 71.22
N LEU A 38 -61.29 55.93 71.97
CA LEU A 38 -61.32 55.09 73.16
C LEU A 38 -62.27 55.66 74.22
N TYR A 39 -62.28 56.98 74.42
CA TYR A 39 -63.20 57.62 75.35
C TYR A 39 -64.67 57.44 74.92
N LEU A 40 -64.99 57.63 73.64
CA LEU A 40 -66.36 57.44 73.16
C LEU A 40 -66.82 55.99 73.32
N LEU A 41 -65.97 55.02 72.96
CA LEU A 41 -66.33 53.60 72.95
C LEU A 41 -66.35 52.97 74.35
N PHE A 42 -65.39 53.31 75.22
CA PHE A 42 -65.17 52.60 76.49
C PHE A 42 -65.50 53.40 77.75
N SER A 43 -65.75 54.71 77.66
CA SER A 43 -66.15 55.49 78.84
C SER A 43 -67.54 55.08 79.33
N LYS A 44 -67.71 54.94 80.65
CA LYS A 44 -68.99 54.66 81.32
C LYS A 44 -69.85 55.90 81.57
N LYS A 45 -69.37 57.08 81.15
CA LYS A 45 -70.07 58.37 81.32
C LYS A 45 -71.28 58.48 80.40
N ASP A 46 -72.23 59.32 80.80
CA ASP A 46 -73.41 59.61 80.00
C ASP A 46 -73.05 60.23 78.65
N ILE A 47 -73.94 60.05 77.67
CA ILE A 47 -73.68 60.43 76.29
C ILE A 47 -73.40 61.94 76.13
N GLU A 48 -74.02 62.77 76.97
CA GLU A 48 -73.77 64.22 76.99
C GLU A 48 -72.33 64.55 77.41
N GLU A 49 -71.76 63.82 78.37
CA GLU A 49 -70.39 64.03 78.79
C GLU A 49 -69.39 63.54 77.72
N LYS A 50 -69.75 62.49 76.98
CA LYS A 50 -68.96 62.02 75.82
C LYS A 50 -68.93 63.05 74.70
N ILE A 51 -70.08 63.66 74.38
CA ILE A 51 -70.19 64.71 73.37
C ILE A 51 -69.38 65.93 73.80
N ARG A 52 -69.54 66.41 75.04
CA ARG A 52 -68.75 67.53 75.59
C ARG A 52 -67.24 67.25 75.57
N TYR A 53 -66.82 66.00 75.82
CA TYR A 53 -65.41 65.63 75.75
C TYR A 53 -64.87 65.71 74.32
N ILE A 54 -65.62 65.21 73.34
CA ILE A 54 -65.27 65.29 71.92
C ILE A 54 -65.21 66.75 71.48
N GLU A 55 -66.22 67.55 71.82
CA GLU A 55 -66.26 68.97 71.48
C GLU A 55 -65.07 69.73 72.05
N ASN A 56 -64.54 69.38 73.22
CA ASN A 56 -63.37 70.06 73.80
C ASN A 56 -62.02 69.55 73.26
N ASN A 57 -61.93 68.27 72.90
CA ASN A 57 -60.65 67.66 72.48
C ASN A 57 -60.44 67.66 70.96
N LEU A 58 -61.52 67.61 70.16
CA LEU A 58 -61.47 67.64 68.70
C LEU A 58 -61.65 69.05 68.11
N SER A 59 -62.03 70.05 68.93
CA SER A 59 -62.14 71.46 68.50
C SER A 59 -60.79 72.17 68.38
N HIS A 60 -59.68 71.57 68.83
CA HIS A 60 -58.35 72.00 68.42
C HIS A 60 -58.09 71.55 66.97
N GLU A 61 -58.67 72.31 66.02
CA GLU A 61 -58.66 72.03 64.58
C GLU A 61 -57.24 71.77 64.03
N GLY A 62 -56.23 72.40 64.65
CA GLY A 62 -54.81 72.25 64.31
C GLY A 62 -54.25 70.83 64.49
N THR A 63 -54.56 70.15 65.59
CA THR A 63 -53.98 68.82 65.88
C THR A 63 -54.89 67.68 65.42
N ALA A 64 -56.21 67.88 65.43
CA ALA A 64 -57.18 66.85 65.11
C ALA A 64 -57.22 66.48 63.61
N ILE A 65 -56.91 67.42 62.71
CA ILE A 65 -57.06 67.25 61.25
C ILE A 65 -55.74 67.46 60.51
N TRP A 66 -55.00 68.54 60.79
CA TRP A 66 -53.80 68.87 60.00
C TRP A 66 -52.62 67.92 60.24
N LEU A 67 -52.41 67.43 61.47
CA LEU A 67 -51.36 66.45 61.76
C LEU A 67 -51.61 65.10 61.05
N PRO A 68 -52.81 64.50 61.11
CA PRO A 68 -53.16 63.35 60.28
C PRO A 68 -52.99 63.57 58.79
N LEU A 69 -53.38 64.76 58.29
CA LEU A 69 -53.29 65.09 56.86
C LEU A 69 -51.84 65.17 56.39
N LEU A 70 -50.98 65.84 57.16
CA LEU A 70 -49.56 65.94 56.86
C LEU A 70 -48.86 64.59 56.95
N SER A 71 -49.16 63.80 57.99
CA SER A 71 -48.62 62.44 58.16
C SER A 71 -49.03 61.52 57.01
N ALA A 72 -50.30 61.54 56.59
CA ALA A 72 -50.76 60.78 55.44
C ALA A 72 -50.09 61.23 54.14
N PHE A 73 -49.94 62.54 53.93
CA PHE A 73 -49.24 63.09 52.78
C PHE A 73 -47.79 62.63 52.73
N LEU A 74 -47.07 62.75 53.85
CA LEU A 74 -45.69 62.30 53.97
C LEU A 74 -45.58 60.79 53.79
N TYR A 75 -46.49 59.99 54.35
CA TYR A 75 -46.46 58.55 54.21
C TYR A 75 -46.69 58.11 52.76
N THR A 76 -47.76 58.62 52.12
CA THR A 76 -48.08 58.28 50.72
C THR A 76 -47.00 58.77 49.75
N LEU A 77 -46.32 59.89 50.04
CA LEU A 77 -45.24 60.41 49.20
C LEU A 77 -43.90 59.71 49.47
N LEU A 78 -43.48 59.56 50.73
CA LEU A 78 -42.15 59.05 51.08
C LEU A 78 -42.01 57.54 50.90
N LEU A 79 -43.06 56.77 51.18
CA LEU A 79 -43.02 55.31 51.11
C LEU A 79 -42.56 54.77 49.73
N PRO A 80 -43.09 55.22 48.58
CA PRO A 80 -42.61 54.74 47.28
C PRO A 80 -41.14 55.06 47.04
N TYR A 81 -40.62 56.21 47.48
CA TYR A 81 -39.20 56.53 47.33
C TYR A 81 -38.31 55.68 48.24
N LEU A 82 -38.77 55.38 49.47
CA LEU A 82 -38.07 54.44 50.36
C LEU A 82 -37.99 53.04 49.76
N ASN A 83 -39.09 52.55 49.17
CA ASN A 83 -39.11 51.26 48.49
C ASN A 83 -38.13 51.23 47.30
N LEU A 84 -38.11 52.29 46.47
CA LEU A 84 -37.16 52.39 45.36
C LEU A 84 -35.69 52.39 45.83
N LEU A 85 -35.38 53.07 46.93
CA LEU A 85 -34.02 53.05 47.50
C LEU A 85 -33.62 51.65 48.00
N ILE A 86 -34.54 50.94 48.65
CA ILE A 86 -34.31 49.57 49.11
C ILE A 86 -34.10 48.64 47.92
N ASP A 87 -34.96 48.75 46.90
CA ASP A 87 -34.87 47.94 45.68
C ASP A 87 -33.54 48.16 44.94
N GLU A 88 -33.07 49.41 44.83
CA GLU A 88 -31.78 49.73 44.18
C GLU A 88 -30.60 49.09 44.93
N VAL A 89 -30.59 49.18 46.27
CA VAL A 89 -29.54 48.58 47.11
C VAL A 89 -29.53 47.06 46.99
N LEU A 90 -30.71 46.42 46.99
CA LEU A 90 -30.84 44.97 46.84
C LEU A 90 -30.44 44.52 45.43
N ASN A 91 -30.88 45.22 44.39
CA ASN A 91 -30.56 44.89 43.00
C ASN A 91 -29.07 45.02 42.69
N TYR A 92 -28.36 45.98 43.29
CA TYR A 92 -26.92 46.10 43.12
C TYR A 92 -26.16 44.81 43.50
N SER A 93 -26.56 44.17 44.60
CA SER A 93 -25.96 42.91 45.06
C SER A 93 -26.29 41.75 44.12
N VAL A 94 -27.54 41.65 43.67
CA VAL A 94 -28.01 40.60 42.76
C VAL A 94 -27.30 40.70 41.41
N VAL A 95 -27.28 41.88 40.78
CA VAL A 95 -26.62 42.09 39.49
C VAL A 95 -25.12 41.80 39.57
N ARG A 96 -24.45 42.16 40.68
CA ARG A 96 -23.04 41.82 40.88
C ARG A 96 -22.82 40.32 41.03
N SER A 97 -23.69 39.62 41.75
CA SER A 97 -23.66 38.16 41.89
C SER A 97 -23.87 37.46 40.55
N GLU A 98 -24.86 37.89 39.77
CA GLU A 98 -25.15 37.35 38.44
C GLU A 98 -23.99 37.56 37.48
N LYS A 99 -23.38 38.76 37.44
CA LYS A 99 -22.18 39.01 36.65
C LYS A 99 -21.02 38.09 37.03
N ASN A 100 -20.83 37.82 38.32
CA ASN A 100 -19.81 36.88 38.79
C ASN A 100 -20.12 35.44 38.36
N ILE A 101 -21.38 35.02 38.41
CA ILE A 101 -21.82 33.69 37.95
C ILE A 101 -21.59 33.55 36.45
N ILE A 102 -21.99 34.54 35.66
CA ILE A 102 -21.78 34.56 34.21
C ILE A 102 -20.28 34.49 33.91
N ARG A 103 -19.46 35.34 34.54
CA ARG A 103 -18.00 35.32 34.38
C ARG A 103 -17.40 33.95 34.71
N LYS A 104 -17.83 33.32 35.81
CA LYS A 104 -17.38 31.97 36.19
C LYS A 104 -17.76 30.93 35.13
N LYS A 105 -18.99 30.99 34.61
CA LYS A 105 -19.46 30.10 33.53
C LYS A 105 -18.67 30.32 32.25
N THR A 106 -18.45 31.56 31.83
CA THR A 106 -17.65 31.91 30.65
C THR A 106 -16.23 31.40 30.78
N ASN A 107 -15.56 31.65 31.91
CA ASN A 107 -14.21 31.15 32.15
C ASN A 107 -14.15 29.62 32.15
N ASN A 108 -15.17 28.94 32.69
CA ASN A 108 -15.22 27.48 32.65
C ASN A 108 -15.36 26.96 31.21
N ILE A 109 -16.23 27.56 30.40
CA ILE A 109 -16.38 27.20 28.98
C ILE A 109 -15.08 27.45 28.21
N GLU A 110 -14.41 28.57 28.46
CA GLU A 110 -13.13 28.89 27.84
C GLU A 110 -12.04 27.88 28.22
N ASN A 111 -11.95 27.52 29.50
CA ASN A 111 -11.04 26.48 29.97
C ASN A 111 -11.35 25.12 29.35
N GLN A 112 -12.63 24.73 29.24
CA GLN A 112 -13.03 23.50 28.57
C GLN A 112 -12.66 23.49 27.08
N LYS A 113 -12.85 24.62 26.40
CA LYS A 113 -12.43 24.78 25.00
C LYS A 113 -10.91 24.65 24.87
N LEU A 114 -10.14 25.26 25.77
CA LEU A 114 -8.69 25.15 25.77
C LEU A 114 -8.24 23.70 25.99
N LEU A 115 -8.84 23.01 26.97
CA LEU A 115 -8.58 21.59 27.22
C LEU A 115 -8.88 20.72 25.99
N ALA A 116 -10.02 20.92 25.35
CA ALA A 116 -10.39 20.18 24.14
C ALA A 116 -9.41 20.43 22.98
N ILE A 117 -8.93 21.66 22.81
CA ILE A 117 -7.91 22.00 21.79
C ILE A 117 -6.59 21.28 22.08
N GLU A 118 -6.15 21.27 23.34
CA GLU A 118 -4.92 20.58 23.73
C GLU A 118 -5.05 19.06 23.62
N GLU A 119 -6.24 18.49 23.87
CA GLU A 119 -6.53 17.06 23.63
C GLU A 119 -6.45 16.70 22.15
N ILE A 120 -7.05 17.52 21.26
CA ILE A 120 -6.96 17.32 19.81
C ILE A 120 -5.50 17.38 19.35
N LYS A 121 -4.74 18.40 19.78
CA LYS A 121 -3.31 18.50 19.46
C LYS A 121 -2.51 17.28 19.93
N LEU A 122 -2.82 16.78 21.13
CA LEU A 122 -2.19 15.58 21.67
C LEU A 122 -2.54 14.35 20.83
N GLU A 123 -3.78 14.21 20.37
CA GLU A 123 -4.22 13.13 19.51
C GLU A 123 -3.59 13.21 18.11
N ASP A 124 -3.53 14.40 17.51
CA ASP A 124 -2.86 14.67 16.24
C ASP A 124 -1.37 14.29 16.34
N THR A 125 -0.71 14.75 17.40
CA THR A 125 0.70 14.42 17.68
C THR A 125 0.89 12.90 17.83
N LYS A 126 0.00 12.21 18.58
CA LYS A 126 0.04 10.75 18.72
C LYS A 126 -0.15 10.04 17.38
N THR A 127 -1.05 10.55 16.54
CA THR A 127 -1.32 10.00 15.20
C THR A 127 -0.10 10.17 14.30
N GLU A 128 0.51 11.36 14.28
CA GLU A 128 1.74 11.62 13.55
C GLU A 128 2.88 10.69 14.00
N TYR A 129 3.06 10.50 15.31
CA TYR A 129 4.04 9.55 15.85
C TYR A 129 3.75 8.10 15.43
N ARG A 130 2.47 7.70 15.39
CA ARG A 130 2.07 6.35 14.92
C ARG A 130 2.35 6.17 13.44
N GLU A 131 1.98 7.14 12.61
CA GLU A 131 2.25 7.11 11.16
C GLU A 131 3.74 7.09 10.88
N LYS A 132 4.53 7.94 11.55
CA LYS A 132 5.99 7.94 11.43
C LYS A 132 6.61 6.61 11.86
N ARG A 133 6.08 5.98 12.92
CA ARG A 133 6.52 4.64 13.34
C ARG A 133 6.18 3.59 12.30
N GLN A 134 4.99 3.63 11.71
CA GLN A 134 4.60 2.71 10.63
C GLN A 134 5.49 2.89 9.40
N GLN A 135 5.77 4.14 9.00
CA GLN A 135 6.69 4.45 7.90
C GLN A 135 8.09 3.92 8.20
N ASN A 136 8.62 4.14 9.40
CA ASN A 136 9.93 3.62 9.79
C ASN A 136 9.99 2.09 9.75
N ASN A 137 8.94 1.40 10.23
CA ASN A 137 8.86 -0.06 10.15
C ASN A 137 8.84 -0.54 8.69
N LEU A 138 8.10 0.14 7.81
CA LEU A 138 8.06 -0.17 6.39
C LEU A 138 9.42 0.06 5.73
N ILE A 139 10.11 1.14 6.07
CA ILE A 139 11.48 1.42 5.59
C ILE A 139 12.42 0.29 6.02
N GLU A 140 12.36 -0.15 7.28
CA GLU A 140 13.19 -1.26 7.78
C GLU A 140 12.89 -2.57 7.04
N GLU A 141 11.62 -2.87 6.76
CA GLU A 141 11.22 -4.05 6.00
C GLU A 141 11.72 -3.98 4.55
N LEU A 142 11.60 -2.82 3.90
CA LEU A 142 12.11 -2.60 2.55
C LEU A 142 13.63 -2.72 2.50
N GLN A 143 14.35 -2.20 3.49
CA GLN A 143 15.80 -2.37 3.58
C GLN A 143 16.20 -3.85 3.72
N LYS A 144 15.48 -4.63 4.54
CA LYS A 144 15.71 -6.08 4.63
C LYS A 144 15.48 -6.79 3.31
N LYS A 145 14.42 -6.43 2.58
CA LYS A 145 14.13 -6.98 1.24
C LYS A 145 15.21 -6.62 0.22
N VAL A 146 15.72 -5.39 0.25
CA VAL A 146 16.83 -4.97 -0.62
C VAL A 146 18.06 -5.83 -0.36
N ILE A 147 18.46 -6.01 0.91
CA ILE A 147 19.61 -6.86 1.27
C ILE A 147 19.39 -8.31 0.80
N GLN A 148 18.18 -8.86 1.00
CA GLN A 148 17.84 -10.20 0.54
C GLN A 148 17.96 -10.34 -0.98
N TYR A 149 17.43 -9.38 -1.74
CA TYR A 149 17.53 -9.40 -3.20
C TYR A 149 18.96 -9.19 -3.69
N GLU A 150 19.77 -8.37 -3.01
CA GLU A 150 21.18 -8.22 -3.32
C GLU A 150 21.95 -9.55 -3.13
N ASP A 151 21.68 -10.26 -2.03
CA ASP A 151 22.27 -11.58 -1.77
C ASP A 151 21.79 -12.64 -2.78
N GLU A 152 20.51 -12.64 -3.15
CA GLU A 152 19.97 -13.53 -4.19
C GLU A 152 20.60 -13.24 -5.55
N ILE A 153 20.70 -11.97 -5.96
CA ILE A 153 21.34 -11.55 -7.21
C ILE A 153 22.81 -11.98 -7.23
N LYS A 154 23.52 -11.81 -6.11
CA LYS A 154 24.93 -12.22 -5.98
C LYS A 154 25.07 -13.74 -6.13
N THR A 155 24.26 -14.51 -5.39
CA THR A 155 24.28 -15.97 -5.43
C THR A 155 23.96 -16.50 -6.84
N ASN A 156 22.98 -15.89 -7.49
CA ASN A 156 22.58 -16.27 -8.85
C ASN A 156 23.66 -15.91 -9.88
N ARG A 157 24.32 -14.76 -9.71
CA ARG A 157 25.48 -14.35 -10.53
C ARG A 157 26.65 -15.31 -10.37
N ASP A 158 26.97 -15.69 -9.13
CA ASP A 158 28.07 -16.63 -8.85
C ASP A 158 27.77 -18.00 -9.47
N SER A 159 26.52 -18.47 -9.35
CA SER A 159 26.06 -19.72 -9.99
C SER A 159 26.15 -19.66 -11.52
N TYR A 160 25.76 -18.54 -12.13
CA TYR A 160 25.85 -18.34 -13.58
C TYR A 160 27.31 -18.30 -14.07
N ASN A 161 28.18 -17.63 -13.33
CA ASN A 161 29.61 -17.59 -13.63
C ASN A 161 30.22 -18.99 -13.55
N GLN A 162 29.90 -19.75 -12.50
CA GLN A 162 30.36 -21.14 -12.36
C GLN A 162 29.89 -22.00 -13.54
N ALA A 163 28.60 -21.95 -13.89
CA ALA A 163 28.08 -22.70 -15.04
C ALA A 163 28.76 -22.29 -16.36
N THR A 164 29.07 -21.01 -16.52
CA THR A 164 29.78 -20.49 -17.69
C THR A 164 31.22 -21.02 -17.76
N ASP A 165 31.92 -21.06 -16.63
CA ASP A 165 33.29 -21.57 -16.57
C ASP A 165 33.34 -23.09 -16.77
N GLU A 166 32.38 -23.83 -16.21
CA GLU A 166 32.19 -25.25 -16.50
C GLU A 166 31.94 -25.49 -17.99
N PHE A 167 31.03 -24.72 -18.60
CA PHE A 167 30.73 -24.82 -20.03
C PHE A 167 31.95 -24.52 -20.90
N ARG A 168 32.74 -23.49 -20.57
CA ARG A 168 34.01 -23.18 -21.24
C ARG A 168 35.01 -24.34 -21.13
N SER A 169 35.14 -24.94 -19.95
CA SER A 169 36.04 -26.07 -19.74
C SER A 169 35.65 -27.30 -20.57
N VAL A 170 34.35 -27.54 -20.73
CA VAL A 170 33.82 -28.62 -21.57
C VAL A 170 34.06 -28.33 -23.04
N LEU A 171 33.82 -27.09 -23.50
CA LEU A 171 34.12 -26.69 -24.88
C LEU A 171 35.60 -26.88 -25.21
N GLN A 172 36.50 -26.47 -24.33
CA GLN A 172 37.93 -26.65 -24.54
C GLN A 172 38.30 -28.13 -24.66
N LYS A 173 37.78 -29.00 -23.78
CA LYS A 173 38.01 -30.45 -23.85
C LYS A 173 37.47 -31.05 -25.16
N LEU A 174 36.31 -30.60 -25.61
CA LEU A 174 35.71 -31.05 -26.86
C LEU A 174 36.56 -30.63 -28.07
N GLU A 175 37.11 -29.41 -28.05
CA GLU A 175 38.02 -28.92 -29.09
C GLU A 175 39.33 -29.71 -29.12
N GLU A 176 39.91 -29.99 -27.95
CA GLU A 176 41.10 -30.84 -27.81
C GLU A 176 40.85 -32.26 -28.31
N GLU A 177 39.72 -32.88 -27.93
CA GLU A 177 39.33 -34.21 -28.39
C GLU A 177 39.13 -34.24 -29.91
N LYS A 178 38.45 -33.23 -30.48
CA LYS A 178 38.27 -33.10 -31.92
C LYS A 178 39.61 -32.95 -32.65
N ALA A 179 40.54 -32.16 -32.11
CA ALA A 179 41.87 -31.99 -32.69
C ALA A 179 42.66 -33.30 -32.67
N ASN A 180 42.64 -34.02 -31.55
CA ASN A 180 43.27 -35.34 -31.42
C ASN A 180 42.67 -36.36 -32.39
N LEU A 181 41.34 -36.34 -32.55
CA LEU A 181 40.63 -37.21 -33.48
C LEU A 181 41.03 -36.92 -34.93
N LEU A 182 41.13 -35.64 -35.32
CA LEU A 182 41.59 -35.23 -36.65
C LEU A 182 43.01 -35.73 -36.94
N VAL A 183 43.94 -35.55 -36.00
CA VAL A 183 45.31 -36.07 -36.12
C VAL A 183 45.31 -37.59 -36.25
N SER A 184 44.46 -38.29 -35.51
CA SER A 184 44.34 -39.76 -35.60
C SER A 184 43.84 -40.22 -36.97
N TYR A 185 42.87 -39.51 -37.55
CA TYR A 185 42.36 -39.78 -38.89
C TYR A 185 43.41 -39.50 -39.97
N GLU A 186 44.12 -38.38 -39.87
CA GLU A 186 45.21 -38.03 -40.81
C GLU A 186 46.31 -39.10 -40.79
N ASN A 187 46.74 -39.54 -39.60
CA ASN A 187 47.71 -40.61 -39.45
C ASN A 187 47.21 -41.92 -40.07
N ARG A 188 45.96 -42.29 -39.82
CA ARG A 188 45.37 -43.51 -40.38
C ARG A 188 45.28 -43.45 -41.91
N LEU A 189 44.91 -42.30 -42.48
CA LEU A 189 44.88 -42.09 -43.93
C LEU A 189 46.29 -42.21 -44.54
N ASN A 190 47.31 -41.65 -43.89
CA ASN A 190 48.69 -41.77 -44.33
C ASN A 190 49.18 -43.22 -44.29
N ASP A 191 48.87 -43.97 -43.23
CA ASP A 191 49.23 -45.38 -43.11
C ASP A 191 48.54 -46.22 -44.20
N LEU A 192 47.24 -46.01 -44.44
CA LEU A 192 46.52 -46.66 -45.55
C LEU A 192 47.14 -46.31 -46.90
N SER A 193 47.56 -45.06 -47.12
CA SER A 193 48.21 -44.66 -48.37
C SER A 193 49.53 -45.42 -48.56
N LYS A 194 50.36 -45.51 -47.52
CA LYS A 194 51.62 -46.27 -47.56
C LYS A 194 51.38 -47.76 -47.83
N GLU A 195 50.39 -48.37 -47.17
CA GLU A 195 50.02 -49.76 -47.38
C GLU A 195 49.57 -49.99 -48.85
N LYS A 196 48.71 -49.11 -49.37
CA LYS A 196 48.27 -49.12 -50.76
C LYS A 196 49.46 -48.99 -51.73
N ASP A 197 50.37 -48.06 -51.48
CA ASP A 197 51.54 -47.84 -52.34
C ASP A 197 52.50 -49.05 -52.31
N SER A 198 52.73 -49.65 -51.13
CA SER A 198 53.53 -50.88 -51.00
C SER A 198 52.91 -52.08 -51.74
N THR A 199 51.58 -52.21 -51.69
CA THR A 199 50.85 -53.26 -52.41
C THR A 199 50.95 -53.03 -53.91
N ILE A 200 50.85 -51.78 -54.38
CA ILE A 200 51.04 -51.43 -55.79
C ILE A 200 52.45 -51.80 -56.24
N GLU A 201 53.49 -51.49 -55.46
CA GLU A 201 54.86 -51.86 -55.77
C GLU A 201 55.05 -53.38 -55.86
N GLU A 202 54.45 -54.14 -54.94
CA GLU A 202 54.52 -55.61 -54.94
C GLU A 202 53.80 -56.22 -56.15
N LEU A 203 52.62 -55.70 -56.49
CA LEU A 203 51.89 -56.10 -57.69
C LEU A 203 52.67 -55.76 -58.96
N GLN A 204 53.32 -54.59 -59.02
CA GLN A 204 54.17 -54.20 -60.15
C GLN A 204 55.38 -55.13 -60.31
N LYS A 205 56.04 -55.50 -59.20
CA LYS A 205 57.14 -56.49 -59.21
C LYS A 205 56.67 -57.84 -59.72
N THR A 206 55.52 -58.31 -59.23
CA THR A 206 54.90 -59.58 -59.65
C THR A 206 54.55 -59.57 -61.14
N ILE A 207 53.91 -58.50 -61.65
CA ILE A 207 53.61 -58.36 -63.08
C ILE A 207 54.90 -58.39 -63.92
N SER A 208 55.95 -57.71 -63.44
CA SER A 208 57.23 -57.64 -64.14
C SER A 208 57.93 -59.01 -64.20
N SER A 209 57.85 -59.84 -63.16
CA SER A 209 58.43 -61.20 -63.19
C SER A 209 57.69 -62.11 -64.16
N PHE A 210 56.35 -62.11 -64.17
CA PHE A 210 55.56 -62.87 -65.15
C PHE A 210 55.85 -62.45 -66.60
N SER A 211 56.09 -61.16 -66.84
CA SER A 211 56.46 -60.67 -68.18
C SER A 211 57.85 -61.11 -68.64
N LYS A 212 58.79 -61.36 -67.71
CA LYS A 212 60.15 -61.82 -68.04
C LYS A 212 60.22 -63.32 -68.31
N GLU A 213 59.36 -64.12 -67.67
CA GLU A 213 59.31 -65.57 -67.87
C GLU A 213 58.71 -65.95 -69.24
N SER A 214 57.87 -65.11 -69.83
CA SER A 214 57.30 -65.30 -71.16
C SER A 214 58.24 -64.82 -72.28
N LYS A 215 59.43 -65.43 -72.39
CA LYS A 215 60.31 -65.18 -73.54
C LYS A 215 59.71 -65.85 -74.79
N ILE A 216 59.38 -65.05 -75.81
CA ILE A 216 58.92 -65.57 -77.12
C ILE A 216 60.05 -66.42 -77.70
N ILE A 217 59.76 -67.71 -77.95
CA ILE A 217 60.76 -68.67 -78.45
C ILE A 217 60.61 -68.86 -79.96
N TYR A 218 59.38 -68.72 -80.48
CA TYR A 218 59.10 -68.92 -81.90
C TYR A 218 58.26 -67.79 -82.48
N SER A 219 58.77 -67.14 -83.52
CA SER A 219 58.02 -66.17 -84.33
C SER A 219 57.87 -66.73 -85.74
N PHE A 220 56.62 -66.85 -86.18
CA PHE A 220 56.26 -67.40 -87.49
C PHE A 220 56.04 -66.28 -88.49
N SER A 221 56.38 -66.51 -89.76
CA SER A 221 56.27 -65.49 -90.82
C SER A 221 54.82 -65.05 -91.12
N ASN A 222 53.81 -65.80 -90.65
CA ASN A 222 52.41 -65.41 -90.66
C ASN A 222 52.01 -64.44 -89.51
N GLY A 223 52.98 -63.99 -88.71
CA GLY A 223 52.79 -63.04 -87.62
C GLY A 223 52.34 -63.64 -86.29
N GLN A 224 52.32 -64.97 -86.16
CA GLN A 224 52.06 -65.63 -84.88
C GLN A 224 53.35 -65.74 -84.06
N ASP A 225 53.27 -65.41 -82.78
CA ASP A 225 54.36 -65.57 -81.80
C ASP A 225 53.94 -66.61 -80.76
N LEU A 226 54.77 -67.62 -80.53
CA LEU A 226 54.58 -68.62 -79.48
C LEU A 226 55.70 -68.50 -78.44
N TYR A 227 55.32 -68.58 -77.17
CA TYR A 227 56.25 -68.69 -76.04
C TYR A 227 56.05 -70.02 -75.33
N GLU A 228 57.15 -70.59 -74.85
CA GLU A 228 57.12 -71.79 -74.04
C GLU A 228 56.72 -71.42 -72.61
N SER A 229 55.84 -72.21 -72.01
CA SER A 229 55.46 -72.12 -70.61
C SER A 229 55.48 -73.52 -70.01
N LYS A 230 55.83 -73.61 -68.72
CA LYS A 230 55.72 -74.88 -68.00
C LYS A 230 54.38 -74.95 -67.29
N ASP A 231 53.65 -76.03 -67.51
CA ASP A 231 52.48 -76.39 -66.73
C ASP A 231 52.81 -77.65 -65.92
N GLY A 232 53.25 -77.44 -64.67
CA GLY A 232 53.81 -78.49 -63.81
C GLY A 232 55.09 -79.11 -64.39
N THR A 233 55.04 -80.40 -64.73
CA THR A 233 56.16 -81.14 -65.35
C THR A 233 56.11 -81.17 -66.87
N ARG A 234 55.06 -80.61 -67.49
CA ARG A 234 54.85 -80.63 -68.94
C ARG A 234 55.23 -79.27 -69.56
N THR A 235 55.90 -79.33 -70.70
CA THR A 235 56.13 -78.16 -71.55
C THR A 235 54.91 -77.94 -72.43
N ILE A 236 54.38 -76.70 -72.43
CA ILE A 236 53.30 -76.24 -73.29
C ILE A 236 53.75 -75.00 -74.06
N TYR A 237 53.18 -74.78 -75.24
CA TYR A 237 53.43 -73.59 -76.04
C TYR A 237 52.16 -72.78 -76.12
N ILE A 238 52.26 -71.48 -75.86
CA ILE A 238 51.10 -70.58 -75.84
C ILE A 238 51.28 -69.55 -76.94
N ASN A 239 50.27 -69.41 -77.79
CA ASN A 239 50.24 -68.38 -78.80
C ASN A 239 49.89 -67.04 -78.16
N LYS A 240 50.78 -66.07 -78.33
CA LYS A 240 50.68 -64.72 -77.77
C LYS A 240 49.46 -63.96 -78.27
N ASN A 241 49.03 -64.20 -79.51
CA ASN A 241 48.03 -63.38 -80.18
C ASN A 241 46.59 -63.80 -79.81
N ASN A 242 46.35 -65.10 -79.66
CA ASN A 242 45.01 -65.66 -79.39
C ASN A 242 44.93 -66.51 -78.11
N ARG A 243 46.05 -66.70 -77.39
CA ARG A 243 46.16 -67.50 -76.17
C ARG A 243 45.81 -68.98 -76.33
N SER A 244 45.83 -69.53 -77.55
CA SER A 244 45.72 -70.98 -77.71
C SER A 244 46.91 -71.68 -77.08
N VAL A 245 46.65 -72.77 -76.37
CA VAL A 245 47.64 -73.60 -75.68
C VAL A 245 47.83 -74.87 -76.48
N TYR A 246 49.08 -75.21 -76.76
CA TYR A 246 49.48 -76.42 -77.47
C TYR A 246 50.31 -77.28 -76.51
N SER A 247 49.96 -78.55 -76.39
CA SER A 247 50.88 -79.55 -75.82
C SER A 247 52.10 -79.73 -76.74
N GLU A 248 53.17 -80.35 -76.23
CA GLU A 248 54.38 -80.62 -77.03
C GLU A 248 54.05 -81.37 -78.34
N GLU A 249 53.19 -82.40 -78.30
CA GLU A 249 52.80 -83.15 -79.50
C GLU A 249 52.01 -82.27 -80.50
N GLU A 250 51.03 -81.50 -80.02
CA GLU A 250 50.24 -80.59 -80.85
C GLU A 250 51.09 -79.47 -81.45
N PHE A 251 52.11 -79.01 -80.71
CA PHE A 251 53.07 -78.04 -81.22
C PHE A 251 53.91 -78.64 -82.34
N GLN A 252 54.44 -79.86 -82.19
CA GLN A 252 55.20 -80.53 -83.25
C GLN A 252 54.35 -80.74 -84.52
N ASP A 253 53.08 -81.11 -84.37
CA ASP A 253 52.16 -81.24 -85.49
C ASP A 253 51.84 -79.88 -86.13
N PHE A 254 51.69 -78.82 -85.34
CA PHE A 254 51.53 -77.45 -85.82
C PHE A 254 52.76 -76.98 -86.62
N ILE A 255 53.98 -77.23 -86.13
CA ILE A 255 55.23 -76.92 -86.84
C ILE A 255 55.30 -77.69 -88.17
N LYS A 256 54.99 -78.99 -88.17
CA LYS A 256 54.98 -79.83 -89.38
C LYS A 256 53.97 -79.33 -90.40
N ALA A 257 52.73 -79.05 -89.97
CA ALA A 257 51.71 -78.50 -90.86
C ALA A 257 52.14 -77.15 -91.45
N TYR A 258 52.73 -76.27 -90.63
CA TYR A 258 53.23 -74.97 -91.08
C TYR A 258 54.37 -75.10 -92.11
N THR A 259 55.32 -76.01 -91.87
CA THR A 259 56.43 -76.26 -92.80
C THR A 259 55.95 -76.93 -94.10
N LEU A 260 54.96 -77.82 -94.03
CA LEU A 260 54.37 -78.46 -95.21
C LEU A 260 53.62 -77.43 -96.08
N ASN A 261 52.83 -76.55 -95.46
CA ASN A 261 52.09 -75.51 -96.18
C ASN A 261 53.03 -74.51 -96.88
N LYS A 262 54.13 -74.14 -96.21
CA LYS A 262 55.16 -73.28 -96.81
C LYS A 262 55.84 -73.93 -98.02
N TYR A 263 55.97 -75.26 -98.03
CA TYR A 263 56.51 -76.00 -99.18
C TYR A 263 55.52 -76.01 -100.36
N ILE A 264 54.22 -76.14 -100.08
CA ILE A 264 53.15 -76.14 -101.09
C ILE A 264 52.95 -74.75 -101.70
N GLU A 265 53.11 -73.67 -100.93
CA GLU A 265 53.07 -72.28 -101.44
C GLU A 265 54.33 -71.88 -102.23
N SER A 266 55.37 -72.73 -102.27
CA SER A 266 56.65 -72.47 -102.97
C SER A 266 56.83 -73.23 -104.29
N ILE A 267 55.80 -73.96 -104.73
CA ILE A 267 55.67 -74.61 -106.06
C ILE A 267 54.67 -73.83 -106.89
#